data_AF-A0A0A8YYB5-F1
#
_entry.id   AF-A0A0A8YYB5-F1
#
_cell.length_a   1.000
_cell.length_b   1.000
_cell.length_c   1.000
_cell.angle_alpha   90.00
_cell.angle_beta   90.00
_cell.angle_gamma   90.00
#
_symmetry.space_group_name_H-M   'P 1'
#
loop_
_entity.id
_entity.type
_entity.pdbx_description
1 polymer ?
#
loop_
_entity_poly.entity_id
_entity_poly.type
_entity_poly.pdbx_seq_one_letter_code
_entity_poly.pdbx_strand_id
1 'polypeptide(L)'
;MKVQTVLQPRKHLVPFHVEGGQPSYLIVAGLVFTPLTEPFIEEECEDTLGLKLLAKARYSLATFEGEQIVIVSQVLAHEVNIGYEHMGNQQVMKLNGTVIKNIHHLAHLVDTCNDKFLTFEFEDDFLVVLDGEEANAASSDILKEHAIPFVRSSDLSEPYVDPKEEIQKTSEDFGESPVTNFEMGIDCLLWA
;
A
#
# COMPACT_ATOMS: atom_id res chain seq x y z
N MET A 1 -13.04 25.58 30.13
CA MET A 1 -13.30 25.42 28.69
C MET A 1 -13.89 24.04 28.47
N LYS A 2 -15.05 23.93 27.82
CA LYS A 2 -15.76 22.65 27.61
C LYS A 2 -15.69 22.33 26.13
N VAL A 3 -15.13 21.19 25.77
CA VAL A 3 -14.96 20.74 24.38
C VAL A 3 -15.80 19.49 24.16
N GLN A 4 -16.45 19.38 23.01
CA GLN A 4 -17.15 18.17 22.57
C GLN A 4 -16.36 17.56 21.42
N THR A 5 -16.16 16.25 21.45
CA THR A 5 -15.44 15.50 20.42
C THR A 5 -16.11 14.17 20.18
N VAL A 6 -16.00 13.64 18.96
CA VAL A 6 -16.50 12.32 18.57
C VAL A 6 -15.41 11.29 18.87
N LEU A 7 -15.78 10.20 19.55
CA LEU A 7 -14.87 9.09 19.80
C LEU A 7 -15.01 8.07 18.67
N GLN A 8 -13.88 7.66 18.10
CA GLN A 8 -13.81 6.63 17.07
C GLN A 8 -12.83 5.53 17.51
N PRO A 9 -13.01 4.28 17.06
CA PRO A 9 -12.02 3.23 17.25
C PRO A 9 -10.67 3.64 16.66
N ARG A 10 -9.57 3.22 17.32
CA ARG A 10 -8.22 3.46 16.80
C ARG A 10 -8.01 2.64 15.54
N LYS A 11 -7.70 3.30 14.42
CA LYS A 11 -7.24 2.64 13.20
C LYS A 11 -5.73 2.41 13.30
N HIS A 12 -5.32 1.16 13.16
CA HIS A 12 -3.92 0.76 13.24
C HIS A 12 -3.32 0.70 11.85
N LEU A 13 -2.13 1.28 11.66
CA LEU A 13 -1.38 1.18 10.40
C LEU A 13 -0.93 -0.26 10.12
N VAL A 14 -0.51 -0.96 11.18
CA VAL A 14 -0.24 -2.40 11.17
C VAL A 14 -1.33 -3.06 12.03
N PRO A 15 -2.31 -3.76 11.41
CA PRO A 15 -3.43 -4.33 12.14
C PRO A 15 -3.03 -5.59 12.91
N PHE A 16 -3.59 -5.73 14.12
CA PHE A 16 -3.44 -6.92 14.98
C PHE A 16 -4.33 -8.09 14.54
N HIS A 17 -5.37 -7.80 13.77
CA HIS A 17 -6.36 -8.79 13.37
C HIS A 17 -6.79 -8.52 11.93
N VAL A 18 -6.82 -9.56 11.11
CA VAL A 18 -7.21 -9.50 9.69
C VAL A 18 -8.71 -9.82 9.50
N GLU A 19 -9.53 -9.49 10.51
CA GLU A 19 -10.98 -9.77 10.56
C GLU A 19 -11.39 -11.22 10.20
N GLY A 20 -10.51 -12.18 10.48
CA GLY A 20 -10.72 -13.60 10.19
C GLY A 20 -10.70 -13.97 8.69
N GLY A 21 -10.35 -13.04 7.81
CA GLY A 21 -10.22 -13.25 6.37
C GLY A 21 -8.85 -13.78 5.94
N GLN A 22 -8.74 -14.10 4.65
CA GLN A 22 -7.46 -14.40 4.01
C GLN A 22 -6.67 -13.10 3.82
N PRO A 23 -5.36 -13.05 4.12
CA PRO A 23 -4.56 -11.85 3.89
C PRO A 23 -4.49 -11.52 2.40
N SER A 24 -4.57 -10.23 2.08
CA SER A 24 -4.46 -9.74 0.73
C SER A 24 -3.06 -9.98 0.17
N TYR A 25 -2.94 -10.43 -1.07
CA TYR A 25 -1.65 -10.55 -1.73
C TYR A 25 -1.75 -10.27 -3.23
N LEU A 26 -0.67 -9.79 -3.81
CA LEU A 26 -0.53 -9.55 -5.24
C LEU A 26 0.82 -10.05 -5.72
N ILE A 27 0.85 -10.78 -6.83
CA ILE A 27 2.09 -11.26 -7.45
C ILE A 27 2.31 -10.52 -8.76
N VAL A 28 3.50 -9.92 -8.93
CA VAL A 28 3.89 -9.26 -10.19
C VAL A 28 5.29 -9.72 -10.57
N ALA A 29 5.44 -10.39 -11.71
CA ALA A 29 6.72 -10.93 -12.18
C ALA A 29 7.47 -11.76 -11.12
N GLY A 30 6.74 -12.45 -10.24
CA GLY A 30 7.28 -13.23 -9.14
C GLY A 30 7.50 -12.47 -7.83
N LEU A 31 7.45 -11.13 -7.80
CA LEU A 31 7.45 -10.39 -6.54
C LEU A 31 6.10 -10.56 -5.83
N VAL A 32 6.15 -11.06 -4.60
CA VAL A 32 4.96 -11.29 -3.78
C VAL A 32 4.74 -10.12 -2.84
N PHE A 33 3.73 -9.31 -3.12
CA PHE A 33 3.34 -8.16 -2.30
C PHE A 33 2.24 -8.54 -1.30
N THR A 34 2.37 -8.07 -0.07
CA THR A 34 1.42 -8.28 1.03
C THR A 34 1.40 -7.05 1.95
N PRO A 35 0.26 -6.68 2.57
CA PRO A 35 0.25 -5.67 3.62
C PRO A 35 0.92 -6.23 4.89
N LEU A 36 1.73 -5.40 5.54
CA LEU A 36 2.33 -5.74 6.82
C LEU A 36 1.26 -5.80 7.91
N THR A 37 1.19 -6.94 8.60
CA THR A 37 0.26 -7.18 9.71
C THR A 37 0.99 -7.79 10.89
N GLU A 38 0.44 -7.69 12.10
CA GLU A 38 1.07 -8.32 13.27
C GLU A 38 1.17 -9.85 13.15
N PRO A 39 0.15 -10.57 12.65
CA PRO A 39 0.28 -12.01 12.40
C PRO A 39 1.44 -12.34 11.44
N PHE A 40 1.67 -11.52 10.41
CA PHE A 40 2.80 -11.70 9.51
C PHE A 40 4.14 -11.51 10.23
N ILE A 41 4.24 -10.49 11.10
CA ILE A 41 5.45 -10.22 11.88
C ILE A 41 5.76 -11.39 12.84
N GLU A 42 4.72 -11.93 13.48
CA GLU A 42 4.83 -13.07 14.40
C GLU A 42 5.27 -14.35 13.66
N GLU A 43 4.82 -14.56 12.43
CA GLU A 43 5.17 -15.73 11.61
C GLU A 43 6.61 -15.67 11.08
N GLU A 44 7.04 -14.53 10.53
CA GLU A 44 8.38 -14.35 9.94
C GLU A 44 9.50 -14.25 10.99
N CYS A 45 9.14 -14.04 12.26
CA CYS A 45 10.03 -13.70 13.37
C CYS A 45 10.68 -12.30 13.23
N GLU A 46 10.81 -11.57 14.33
CA GLU A 46 11.34 -10.19 14.33
C GLU A 46 12.77 -10.09 13.78
N ASP A 47 13.57 -11.14 13.92
CA ASP A 47 14.98 -11.14 13.50
C ASP A 47 15.16 -11.04 11.97
N THR A 48 14.14 -11.41 11.17
CA THR A 48 14.21 -11.46 9.70
C THR A 48 13.71 -10.19 9.01
N LEU A 49 12.82 -9.43 9.66
CA LEU A 49 12.10 -8.30 9.08
C LEU A 49 12.93 -7.01 9.01
N GLY A 50 14.05 -6.98 9.73
CA GLY A 50 14.93 -5.82 9.81
C GLY A 50 14.40 -4.71 10.73
N LEU A 51 15.34 -4.00 11.36
CA LEU A 51 15.03 -3.02 12.40
C LEU A 51 14.16 -1.85 11.89
N LYS A 52 14.33 -1.43 10.62
CA LYS A 52 13.58 -0.30 10.04
C LYS A 52 12.10 -0.61 9.89
N LEU A 53 11.77 -1.78 9.34
CA LEU A 53 10.40 -2.20 9.14
C LEU A 53 9.69 -2.41 10.49
N LEU A 54 10.37 -3.03 11.46
CA LEU A 54 9.86 -3.18 12.82
C LEU A 54 9.65 -1.83 13.51
N ALA A 55 10.60 -0.91 13.41
CA ALA A 55 10.45 0.42 13.98
C ALA A 55 9.23 1.14 13.37
N LYS A 56 9.02 1.01 12.06
CA LYS A 56 7.82 1.54 11.41
C LYS A 56 6.56 0.88 11.93
N ALA A 57 6.52 -0.45 12.05
CA ALA A 57 5.36 -1.18 12.55
C ALA A 57 4.97 -0.77 13.97
N ARG A 58 5.95 -0.57 14.86
CA ARG A 58 5.72 -0.25 16.28
C ARG A 58 5.41 1.22 16.54
N TYR A 59 6.02 2.14 15.79
CA TYR A 59 6.01 3.58 16.13
C TYR A 59 5.27 4.47 15.12
N SER A 60 4.96 3.98 13.93
CA SER A 60 4.24 4.79 12.93
C SER A 60 2.73 4.77 13.16
N LEU A 61 2.09 5.90 12.83
CA LEU A 61 0.64 6.04 12.85
C LEU A 61 0.14 6.26 11.42
N ALA A 62 -1.06 5.78 11.13
CA ALA A 62 -1.71 6.05 9.86
C ALA A 62 -1.96 7.56 9.71
N THR A 63 -1.52 8.11 8.60
CA THR A 63 -1.68 9.51 8.20
C THR A 63 -3.01 9.74 7.50
N PHE A 64 -3.56 8.73 6.82
CA PHE A 64 -4.89 8.75 6.22
C PHE A 64 -5.62 7.42 6.41
N GLU A 65 -6.93 7.42 6.18
CA GLU A 65 -7.76 6.24 6.30
C GLU A 65 -7.43 5.19 5.23
N GLY A 66 -7.25 3.94 5.64
CA GLY A 66 -6.91 2.85 4.73
C GLY A 66 -5.46 2.84 4.27
N GLU A 67 -4.57 3.60 4.93
CA GLU A 67 -3.13 3.49 4.72
C GLU A 67 -2.60 2.12 5.19
N GLN A 68 -1.76 1.50 4.37
CA GLN A 68 -1.10 0.24 4.70
C GLN A 68 0.38 0.30 4.31
N ILE A 69 1.22 -0.36 5.11
CA ILE A 69 2.59 -0.64 4.73
C ILE A 69 2.58 -1.87 3.81
N VAL A 70 2.83 -1.68 2.52
CA VAL A 70 2.93 -2.78 1.56
C VAL A 70 4.40 -3.21 1.48
N ILE A 71 4.65 -4.50 1.63
CA ILE A 71 5.98 -5.10 1.54
C ILE A 71 6.04 -6.12 0.41
N VAL A 72 7.24 -6.37 -0.10
CA VAL A 72 7.56 -7.62 -0.80
C VAL A 72 7.97 -8.62 0.26
N SER A 73 7.19 -9.69 0.45
CA SER A 73 7.55 -10.76 1.38
C SER A 73 8.71 -11.58 0.82
N GLN A 74 8.59 -12.00 -0.44
CA GLN A 74 9.58 -12.81 -1.14
C GLN A 74 9.50 -12.62 -2.66
N VAL A 75 10.51 -13.12 -3.36
CA VAL A 75 10.56 -13.17 -4.82
C VAL A 75 10.59 -14.63 -5.29
N LEU A 76 9.61 -14.99 -6.12
CA LEU A 76 9.52 -16.28 -6.80
C LEU A 76 10.46 -16.27 -8.00
N ALA A 77 11.60 -16.96 -7.87
CA ALA A 77 12.68 -16.92 -8.86
C ALA A 77 12.20 -17.31 -10.25
N HIS A 78 12.44 -16.44 -11.24
CA HIS A 78 12.12 -16.66 -12.64
C HIS A 78 13.06 -15.82 -13.52
N GLU A 79 13.16 -16.12 -14.81
CA GLU A 79 14.04 -15.41 -15.74
C GLU A 79 13.79 -13.88 -15.80
N VAL A 80 12.56 -13.45 -15.48
CA VAL A 80 12.15 -12.04 -15.53
C VAL A 80 12.60 -11.23 -14.31
N ASN A 81 12.98 -11.89 -13.20
CA ASN A 81 13.36 -11.23 -11.95
C ASN A 81 14.80 -11.56 -11.51
N ILE A 82 15.64 -11.94 -12.49
CA ILE A 82 17.05 -12.22 -12.26
C ILE A 82 17.73 -11.01 -11.60
N GLY A 83 18.45 -11.27 -10.51
CA GLY A 83 19.12 -10.26 -9.70
C GLY A 83 18.31 -9.73 -8.52
N TYR A 84 17.02 -10.09 -8.42
CA TYR A 84 16.13 -9.70 -7.33
C TYR A 84 15.70 -10.88 -6.44
N GLU A 85 16.27 -12.07 -6.62
CA GLU A 85 15.79 -13.33 -6.04
C GLU A 85 15.95 -13.39 -4.51
N HIS A 86 16.92 -12.65 -3.95
CA HIS A 86 17.19 -12.61 -2.52
C HIS A 86 16.48 -11.46 -1.79
N MET A 87 15.59 -10.75 -2.50
CA MET A 87 14.81 -9.68 -1.93
C MET A 87 13.63 -10.22 -1.12
N GLY A 88 13.46 -9.70 0.09
CA GLY A 88 12.35 -10.07 0.96
C GLY A 88 12.23 -9.11 2.12
N ASN A 89 11.02 -9.05 2.69
CA ASN A 89 10.66 -8.19 3.81
C ASN A 89 11.03 -6.70 3.63
N GLN A 90 10.88 -6.18 2.41
CA GLN A 90 11.17 -4.77 2.09
C GLN A 90 9.89 -3.99 1.75
N GLN A 91 9.75 -2.79 2.33
CA GLN A 91 8.62 -1.91 2.04
C GLN A 91 8.76 -1.28 0.66
N VAL A 92 7.69 -1.36 -0.14
CA VAL A 92 7.55 -0.63 -1.40
C VAL A 92 6.95 0.75 -1.12
N MET A 93 7.59 1.79 -1.66
CA MET A 93 7.22 3.19 -1.45
C MET A 93 6.50 3.77 -2.66
N LYS A 94 7.00 3.50 -3.87
CA LYS A 94 6.43 4.04 -5.12
C LYS A 94 6.40 3.02 -6.25
N LEU A 95 5.48 3.24 -7.18
CA LEU A 95 5.43 2.59 -8.49
C LEU A 95 5.40 3.69 -9.56
N ASN A 96 6.38 3.68 -10.48
CA ASN A 96 6.54 4.68 -11.54
C ASN A 96 6.46 6.14 -11.02
N GLY A 97 7.10 6.41 -9.88
CA GLY A 97 7.07 7.72 -9.22
C GLY A 97 5.81 8.04 -8.41
N THR A 98 4.76 7.20 -8.48
CA THR A 98 3.51 7.38 -7.72
C THR A 98 3.60 6.69 -6.36
N VAL A 99 3.31 7.41 -5.28
CA VAL A 99 3.36 6.89 -3.90
C VAL A 99 2.24 5.87 -3.67
N ILE A 100 2.61 4.70 -3.12
CA ILE A 100 1.68 3.63 -2.80
C ILE A 100 0.99 3.94 -1.46
N LYS A 101 -0.33 3.76 -1.43
CA LYS A 101 -1.16 4.06 -0.26
C LYS A 101 -1.55 2.79 0.51
N ASN A 102 -1.90 1.76 -0.25
CA ASN A 102 -2.30 0.44 0.23
C ASN A 102 -2.13 -0.59 -0.90
N ILE A 103 -2.34 -1.87 -0.60
CA ILE A 103 -2.16 -2.94 -1.59
C ILE A 103 -3.19 -2.87 -2.72
N HIS A 104 -4.40 -2.40 -2.43
CA HIS A 104 -5.43 -2.22 -3.45
C HIS A 104 -5.07 -1.12 -4.47
N HIS A 105 -4.46 -0.03 -3.98
CA HIS A 105 -3.91 1.02 -4.82
C HIS A 105 -2.76 0.49 -5.68
N LEU A 106 -1.88 -0.35 -5.11
CA LEU A 106 -0.81 -1.00 -5.87
C LEU A 106 -1.37 -1.87 -7.01
N ALA A 107 -2.35 -2.73 -6.70
CA ALA A 107 -3.01 -3.58 -7.71
C ALA A 107 -3.61 -2.74 -8.84
N HIS A 108 -4.29 -1.64 -8.49
CA HIS A 108 -4.85 -0.71 -9.48
C HIS A 108 -3.78 -0.04 -10.34
N LEU A 109 -2.67 0.42 -9.75
CA LEU A 109 -1.58 1.03 -10.49
C LEU A 109 -0.92 0.04 -11.46
N VAL A 110 -0.78 -1.22 -11.06
CA VAL A 110 -0.26 -2.28 -11.94
C VAL A 110 -1.23 -2.56 -13.09
N ASP A 111 -2.53 -2.69 -12.81
CA ASP A 111 -3.54 -2.96 -13.84
C ASP A 111 -3.72 -1.81 -14.84
N THR A 112 -3.50 -0.56 -14.41
CA THR A 112 -3.65 0.65 -15.25
C THR A 112 -2.35 1.10 -15.91
N CYS A 113 -1.23 0.50 -15.54
CA CYS A 113 0.07 0.85 -16.09
C CYS A 113 0.15 0.45 -17.57
N ASN A 114 0.32 1.45 -18.43
CA ASN A 114 0.60 1.26 -19.87
C ASN A 114 2.06 1.59 -20.22
N ASP A 115 2.89 1.87 -19.21
CA ASP A 115 4.30 2.13 -19.41
C ASP A 115 5.04 0.84 -19.76
N LYS A 116 6.12 0.98 -20.53
CA LYS A 116 6.98 -0.16 -20.89
C LYS A 116 7.59 -0.84 -19.67
N PHE A 117 7.94 -0.06 -18.65
CA PHE A 117 8.63 -0.56 -17.46
C PHE A 117 7.80 -0.32 -16.20
N LEU A 118 7.79 -1.32 -15.34
CA LEU A 118 7.30 -1.24 -13.96
C LEU A 118 8.51 -0.96 -13.06
N THR A 119 8.58 0.26 -12.52
CA THR A 119 9.64 0.71 -11.63
C THR A 119 9.11 0.78 -10.20
N PHE A 120 9.50 -0.19 -9.38
CA PHE A 120 9.19 -0.22 -7.95
C PHE A 120 10.34 0.43 -7.17
N GLU A 121 10.02 1.49 -6.43
CA GLU A 121 10.93 2.14 -5.50
C GLU A 121 10.67 1.61 -4.09
N PHE A 122 11.71 1.07 -3.46
CA PHE A 122 11.67 0.53 -2.10
C PHE A 122 12.28 1.50 -1.10
N GLU A 123 12.20 1.13 0.17
CA GLU A 123 12.98 1.77 1.21
C GLU A 123 14.50 1.71 0.89
N ASP A 124 15.25 2.74 1.29
CA ASP A 124 16.69 2.92 1.00
C ASP A 124 17.04 3.19 -0.48
N ASP A 125 16.12 3.79 -1.24
CA ASP A 125 16.30 4.15 -2.65
C ASP A 125 16.65 2.96 -3.55
N PHE A 126 16.30 1.73 -3.11
CA PHE A 126 16.46 0.52 -3.91
C PHE A 126 15.39 0.48 -5.02
N LEU A 127 15.81 0.15 -6.23
CA LEU A 127 14.97 0.20 -7.43
C LEU A 127 14.90 -1.18 -8.08
N VAL A 128 13.67 -1.64 -8.31
CA VAL A 128 13.38 -2.83 -9.12
C VAL A 128 12.70 -2.37 -10.39
N VAL A 129 13.29 -2.68 -11.55
CA VAL A 129 12.75 -2.30 -12.86
C VAL A 129 12.47 -3.57 -13.64
N LEU A 130 11.22 -3.74 -14.06
CA LEU A 130 10.74 -4.92 -14.79
C LEU A 130 10.10 -4.47 -16.10
N ASP A 131 10.23 -5.24 -17.18
CA ASP A 131 9.47 -5.00 -18.40
C ASP A 131 8.03 -5.48 -18.20
N GLY A 132 7.06 -4.60 -18.44
CA GLY A 132 5.65 -4.88 -18.19
C GLY A 132 5.08 -5.97 -19.10
N GLU A 133 5.56 -6.06 -20.36
CA GLU A 133 5.12 -7.10 -21.29
C GLU A 133 5.66 -8.47 -20.89
N GLU A 134 6.95 -8.54 -20.53
CA GLU A 134 7.59 -9.78 -20.07
C GLU A 134 7.01 -10.25 -18.73
N ALA A 135 6.76 -9.32 -17.80
CA ALA A 135 6.12 -9.61 -16.52
C ALA A 135 4.73 -10.27 -16.71
N ASN A 136 3.92 -9.73 -17.62
CA ASN A 136 2.59 -10.25 -17.91
C ASN A 136 2.67 -11.61 -18.62
N ALA A 137 3.61 -11.78 -19.55
CA ALA A 137 3.81 -13.06 -20.24
C ALA A 137 4.26 -14.17 -19.29
N ALA A 138 5.20 -13.87 -18.38
CA ALA A 138 5.72 -14.84 -17.41
C ALA A 138 4.75 -15.18 -16.28
N SER A 139 3.73 -14.35 -16.05
CA SER A 139 2.80 -14.51 -14.92
C SER A 139 2.16 -15.90 -14.85
N SER A 140 1.72 -16.48 -15.98
CA SER A 140 1.10 -17.80 -15.96
C SER A 140 2.09 -18.94 -15.68
N ASP A 141 3.36 -18.75 -16.04
CA ASP A 141 4.38 -19.78 -15.92
C ASP A 141 4.92 -19.82 -14.49
N ILE A 142 5.18 -18.65 -13.90
CA ILE A 142 5.54 -18.50 -12.47
C ILE A 142 4.50 -19.17 -11.57
N LEU A 143 3.20 -18.90 -11.79
CA LEU A 143 2.15 -19.48 -10.95
C LEU A 143 2.10 -21.01 -11.04
N LYS A 144 2.31 -21.57 -12.24
CA LYS A 144 2.31 -23.02 -12.44
C LYS A 144 3.51 -23.67 -11.77
N GLU A 145 4.70 -23.08 -11.92
CA GLU A 145 5.94 -23.59 -11.34
C GLU A 145 5.87 -23.62 -9.80
N HIS A 146 5.29 -22.56 -9.21
CA HIS A 146 5.14 -22.44 -7.76
C HIS A 146 3.82 -22.99 -7.20
N ALA A 147 3.00 -23.65 -8.03
CA ALA A 147 1.71 -24.23 -7.66
C ALA A 147 0.74 -23.23 -6.98
N ILE A 148 0.73 -21.98 -7.44
CA ILE A 148 -0.12 -20.91 -6.91
C ILE A 148 -1.39 -20.82 -7.77
N PRO A 149 -2.59 -20.87 -7.18
CA PRO A 149 -3.84 -20.93 -7.94
C PRO A 149 -4.21 -19.60 -8.61
N PHE A 150 -3.90 -18.45 -7.97
CA PHE A 150 -4.30 -17.13 -8.45
C PHE A 150 -3.18 -16.10 -8.23
N VAL A 151 -3.10 -15.10 -9.11
CA VAL A 151 -2.12 -14.00 -9.04
C VAL A 151 -2.39 -13.06 -7.85
N ARG A 152 -3.65 -12.90 -7.50
CA ARG A 152 -4.13 -11.95 -6.50
C ARG A 152 -5.17 -12.61 -5.60
N SER A 153 -5.28 -12.12 -4.38
CA SER A 153 -6.38 -12.45 -3.47
C SER A 153 -7.74 -11.94 -4.00
N SER A 154 -8.82 -12.54 -3.53
CA SER A 154 -10.18 -12.27 -4.05
C SER A 154 -10.64 -10.82 -3.87
N ASP A 155 -10.22 -10.17 -2.79
CA ASP A 155 -10.51 -8.77 -2.45
C ASP A 155 -9.91 -7.77 -3.45
N LEU A 156 -8.78 -8.10 -4.09
CA LEU A 156 -8.12 -7.24 -5.09
C LEU A 156 -8.70 -7.38 -6.50
N SER A 157 -9.81 -8.11 -6.63
CA SER A 157 -10.55 -8.26 -7.89
C SER A 157 -11.57 -7.13 -8.08
N GLU A 158 -11.90 -6.42 -7.01
CA GLU A 158 -12.87 -5.32 -7.01
C GLU A 158 -12.24 -4.04 -7.59
N PRO A 159 -13.03 -3.13 -8.19
CA PRO A 159 -12.50 -1.87 -8.66
C PRO A 159 -12.02 -1.01 -7.50
N TYR A 160 -10.82 -0.42 -7.62
CA TYR A 160 -10.28 0.48 -6.60
C TYR A 160 -11.11 1.75 -6.50
N VAL A 161 -11.45 2.12 -5.26
CA VAL A 161 -12.13 3.38 -4.92
C VAL A 161 -11.14 4.23 -4.13
N ASP A 162 -10.83 5.44 -4.60
CA ASP A 162 -10.02 6.36 -3.80
C ASP A 162 -10.87 6.87 -2.62
N PRO A 163 -10.43 6.69 -1.35
CA PRO A 163 -11.16 7.17 -0.18
C PRO A 163 -11.44 8.68 -0.22
N LYS A 164 -10.68 9.46 -1.00
CA LYS A 164 -10.93 10.90 -1.19
C LYS A 164 -12.24 11.19 -1.96
N GLU A 165 -12.69 10.30 -2.84
CA GLU A 165 -13.94 10.49 -3.59
C GLU A 165 -15.19 10.21 -2.74
N GLU A 166 -15.09 9.36 -1.71
CA GLU A 166 -16.21 9.13 -0.78
C GLU A 166 -16.53 10.36 0.05
N ILE A 167 -15.53 11.13 0.49
CA ILE A 167 -15.77 12.39 1.24
C ILE A 167 -16.50 13.41 0.36
N GLN A 168 -16.27 13.40 -0.96
CA GLN A 168 -17.00 14.25 -1.91
C GLN A 168 -18.42 13.72 -2.16
N LYS A 169 -18.62 12.41 -2.32
CA LYS A 169 -19.97 11.82 -2.51
C LYS A 169 -20.86 11.88 -1.26
N THR A 170 -20.28 11.78 -0.05
CA THR A 170 -21.06 11.92 1.20
C THR A 170 -21.32 13.37 1.62
N SER A 171 -20.62 14.35 1.02
CA SER A 171 -20.91 15.77 1.25
C SER A 171 -21.97 16.36 0.30
N GLU A 172 -22.38 15.63 -0.75
CA GLU A 172 -23.44 16.08 -1.68
C GLU A 172 -24.88 15.90 -1.15
N ASP A 173 -25.10 15.24 0.01
CA ASP A 173 -26.44 15.05 0.60
C ASP A 173 -26.68 15.79 1.94
N PHE A 174 -25.79 16.69 2.34
CA PHE A 174 -26.08 17.63 3.42
C PHE A 174 -26.46 18.98 2.83
N GLY A 175 -27.77 19.22 2.77
CA GLY A 175 -28.37 20.48 2.35
C GLY A 175 -27.63 21.71 2.87
N GLU A 176 -27.46 22.68 1.98
CA GLU A 176 -26.72 23.92 2.13
C GLU A 176 -26.83 24.54 3.54
N SER A 177 -25.70 24.54 4.27
CA SER A 177 -25.51 25.42 5.42
C SER A 177 -24.74 26.66 4.96
N PRO A 178 -25.27 27.88 5.12
CA PRO A 178 -24.70 29.08 4.54
C PRO A 178 -23.66 29.66 5.49
N VAL A 179 -22.44 29.14 5.47
CA VAL A 179 -21.30 29.90 6.01
C VAL A 179 -20.15 29.81 5.01
N THR A 180 -20.14 30.80 4.11
CA THR A 180 -19.00 31.13 3.25
C THR A 180 -17.80 31.47 4.12
N ASN A 181 -16.73 30.67 4.04
CA ASN A 181 -15.44 31.10 4.60
C ASN A 181 -14.87 32.19 3.72
N PHE A 182 -14.94 33.41 4.26
CA PHE A 182 -14.31 34.63 3.81
C PHE A 182 -12.80 34.44 3.57
N GLU A 183 -12.33 35.00 2.46
CA GLU A 183 -10.95 35.40 2.25
C GLU A 183 -10.50 36.38 3.35
N MET A 184 -9.42 36.06 4.05
CA MET A 184 -8.47 37.02 4.63
C MET A 184 -7.11 36.29 4.62
N GLY A 185 -6.12 36.67 3.82
CA GLY A 185 -5.48 37.98 3.83
C GLY A 185 -4.23 37.86 4.71
N ILE A 186 -3.09 37.54 4.08
CA ILE A 186 -1.78 37.49 4.74
C ILE A 186 -1.42 38.92 5.11
N ASP A 187 -1.52 39.29 6.38
CA ASP A 187 -0.76 40.39 6.96
C ASP A 187 -0.83 40.34 8.49
N CYS A 188 0.24 40.84 9.13
CA CYS A 188 0.47 40.97 10.58
C CYS A 188 1.35 39.90 11.26
N LEU A 189 2.57 39.69 10.75
CA LEU A 189 3.72 39.36 11.59
C LEU A 189 4.40 40.66 12.05
N LEU A 190 3.94 41.20 13.18
CA LEU A 190 4.69 42.15 14.00
C LEU A 190 4.39 41.82 15.46
N TRP A 191 5.36 41.22 16.15
CA TRP A 191 5.42 41.19 17.61
C TRP A 191 6.66 41.95 18.06
N ALA A 192 6.45 42.71 19.13
CA ALA A 192 7.38 43.60 19.82
C ALA A 192 8.54 42.88 20.49
#